data_AF-A0A951CH26-F1
#
_entry.id   AF-A0A951CH26-F1
#
_cell.length_a   1.000
_cell.length_b   1.000
_cell.length_c   1.000
_cell.angle_alpha   90.00
_cell.angle_beta   90.00
_cell.angle_gamma   90.00
#
_symmetry.space_group_name_H-M   'P 1'
#
loop_
_entity.id
_entity.type
_entity.pdbx_description
1 polymer ?
#
loop_
_entity_poly.entity_id
_entity_poly.type
_entity_poly.pdbx_seq_one_letter_code
_entity_poly.pdbx_strand_id
1 'polypeptide(L)'
;MTRKLFGLWRRSKFNAELDAELQFHLEELIAIHKAAGMSEEEARQSALLRLGHPQQLKETCGDALWTQPFEDAVRDSAFAVRSMGHAGGLNLMAVLALALGICCSTVVFSVVYNGMLHPFPYRNAERLFAIRVDDKRVASMGFRYEFRLDEITAFRKQGRSFDDVVGYG
;
A
#
# COMPACT_ATOMS: atom_id res chain seq x y z
N MET A 1 -19.80 6.96 -1.71
CA MET A 1 -20.85 5.92 -1.88
C MET A 1 -20.29 4.47 -1.83
N THR A 2 -18.96 4.27 -1.82
CA THR A 2 -18.30 2.95 -1.88
C THR A 2 -18.10 2.23 -0.54
N ARG A 3 -18.26 2.92 0.61
CA ARG A 3 -18.03 2.34 1.96
C ARG A 3 -19.02 1.24 2.37
N LYS A 4 -20.24 1.24 1.83
CA LYS A 4 -21.28 0.27 2.24
C LYS A 4 -21.18 -1.08 1.51
N LEU A 5 -20.71 -1.09 0.26
CA LEU A 5 -20.70 -2.32 -0.55
C LEU A 5 -19.70 -3.37 -0.04
N PHE A 6 -18.53 -2.94 0.45
CA PHE A 6 -17.51 -3.87 0.93
C PHE A 6 -17.93 -4.60 2.22
N GLY A 7 -18.62 -3.89 3.12
CA GLY A 7 -19.21 -4.47 4.33
C GLY A 7 -20.34 -5.45 4.03
N LEU A 8 -21.18 -5.17 3.03
CA LEU A 8 -22.29 -6.05 2.63
C LEU A 8 -21.81 -7.38 2.01
N TRP A 9 -20.76 -7.36 1.19
CA TRP A 9 -20.21 -8.58 0.60
C TRP A 9 -19.59 -9.51 1.65
N ARG A 10 -18.85 -8.94 2.61
CA ARG A 10 -18.23 -9.71 3.71
C ARG A 10 -19.28 -10.23 4.71
N ARG A 11 -20.34 -9.45 4.98
CA ARG A 11 -21.53 -9.87 5.74
C ARG A 11 -22.24 -11.06 5.08
N SER A 12 -22.39 -11.04 3.76
CA SER A 12 -23.04 -12.13 3.03
C SER A 12 -22.25 -13.44 3.13
N LYS A 13 -20.92 -13.40 3.06
CA LYS A 13 -20.08 -14.60 3.21
C LYS A 13 -20.15 -15.17 4.62
N PHE A 14 -19.99 -14.33 5.64
CA PHE A 14 -20.05 -14.77 7.03
C PHE A 14 -21.43 -15.30 7.42
N ASN A 15 -22.51 -14.66 6.95
CA ASN A 15 -23.86 -15.17 7.20
C ASN A 15 -24.11 -16.54 6.55
N ALA A 16 -23.52 -16.80 5.38
CA ALA A 16 -23.62 -18.08 4.70
C ALA A 16 -22.80 -19.17 5.41
N GLU A 17 -21.62 -18.82 5.92
CA GLU A 17 -20.77 -19.72 6.70
C GLU A 17 -21.40 -20.04 8.06
N LEU A 18 -21.95 -19.04 8.75
CA LEU A 18 -22.67 -19.20 10.00
C LEU A 18 -23.97 -20.00 9.83
N ASP A 19 -24.69 -19.82 8.70
CA ASP A 19 -25.85 -20.68 8.37
C ASP A 19 -25.44 -22.13 8.18
N ALA A 20 -24.34 -22.37 7.46
CA ALA A 20 -23.84 -23.72 7.23
C ALA A 20 -23.46 -24.40 8.57
N GLU A 21 -22.84 -23.66 9.48
CA GLU A 21 -22.46 -24.19 10.81
C GLU A 21 -23.68 -24.45 11.71
N LEU A 22 -24.67 -23.55 11.70
CA LEU A 22 -25.92 -23.76 12.43
C LEU A 22 -26.72 -24.95 11.89
N GLN A 23 -26.75 -25.14 10.57
CA GLN A 23 -27.37 -26.31 9.94
C GLN A 23 -26.64 -27.60 10.32
N PHE A 24 -25.31 -27.60 10.30
CA PHE A 24 -24.51 -28.74 10.70
C PHE A 24 -24.81 -29.19 12.14
N HIS A 25 -24.84 -28.26 13.10
CA HIS A 25 -25.17 -28.59 14.49
C HIS A 25 -26.62 -29.04 14.69
N LEU A 26 -27.55 -28.51 13.90
CA LEU A 26 -28.94 -28.96 13.93
C LEU A 26 -29.06 -30.42 13.48
N GLU A 27 -28.40 -30.78 12.38
CA GLU A 27 -28.37 -32.15 11.87
C GLU A 27 -27.71 -33.13 12.86
N GLU A 28 -26.62 -32.71 13.49
CA GLU A 28 -25.94 -33.48 14.54
C GLU A 28 -26.87 -33.74 15.74
N LEU A 29 -27.58 -32.72 16.22
CA LEU A 29 -28.53 -32.87 17.32
C LEU A 29 -29.70 -33.80 16.95
N ILE A 30 -30.21 -33.72 15.73
CA ILE A 30 -31.27 -34.61 15.24
C ILE A 30 -30.77 -36.06 15.24
N ALA A 31 -29.55 -36.30 14.77
CA ALA A 31 -28.96 -37.64 14.76
C ALA A 31 -28.81 -38.21 16.18
N ILE A 32 -28.37 -37.39 17.14
CA ILE A 32 -28.26 -37.79 18.56
C ILE A 32 -29.63 -38.16 19.14
N HIS A 33 -30.67 -37.36 18.90
CA HIS A 33 -32.01 -37.64 19.45
C HIS A 33 -32.67 -38.85 18.76
N LYS A 34 -32.45 -39.04 17.46
CA LYS A 34 -32.85 -40.26 16.74
C LYS A 34 -32.16 -41.50 17.32
N ALA A 35 -30.86 -41.42 17.58
CA ALA A 35 -30.10 -42.51 18.22
C ALA A 35 -30.58 -42.81 19.66
N ALA A 36 -31.11 -41.79 20.35
CA ALA A 36 -31.75 -41.95 21.66
C ALA A 36 -33.18 -42.52 21.59
N GLY A 37 -33.69 -42.86 20.40
CA GLY A 37 -34.97 -43.53 20.19
C GLY A 37 -36.17 -42.61 19.96
N MET A 38 -35.96 -41.31 19.76
CA MET A 38 -37.04 -40.38 19.42
C MET A 38 -37.48 -40.51 17.97
N SER A 39 -38.76 -40.23 17.71
CA SER A 39 -39.28 -40.10 16.34
C SER A 39 -38.65 -38.90 15.63
N GLU A 40 -38.66 -38.89 14.30
CA GLU A 40 -38.01 -37.85 13.48
C GLU A 40 -38.57 -36.44 13.73
N GLU A 41 -39.89 -36.31 13.83
CA GLU A 41 -40.53 -35.05 14.19
C GLU A 41 -40.12 -34.57 15.60
N GLU A 42 -40.12 -35.46 16.59
CA GLU A 42 -39.79 -35.12 17.98
C GLU A 42 -38.30 -34.76 18.14
N ALA A 43 -37.41 -35.50 17.47
CA ALA A 43 -35.97 -35.21 17.45
C ALA A 43 -35.68 -33.83 16.84
N ARG A 44 -36.39 -33.46 15.77
CA ARG A 44 -36.25 -32.16 15.11
C ARG A 44 -36.74 -31.01 15.97
N GLN A 45 -37.89 -31.18 16.64
CA GLN A 45 -38.41 -30.16 17.55
C GLN A 45 -37.52 -29.97 18.78
N SER A 46 -37.03 -31.06 19.37
CA SER A 46 -36.08 -31.01 20.50
C SER A 46 -34.75 -30.34 20.11
N ALA A 47 -34.21 -30.67 18.93
CA ALA A 47 -32.99 -30.05 18.41
C ALA A 47 -33.14 -28.54 18.20
N LEU A 48 -34.27 -28.09 17.62
CA LEU A 48 -34.57 -26.67 17.43
C LEU A 48 -34.70 -25.91 18.77
N LEU A 49 -35.34 -26.50 19.77
CA LEU A 49 -35.46 -25.90 21.10
C LEU A 49 -34.10 -25.78 21.80
N ARG A 50 -33.21 -26.75 21.58
CA ARG A 50 -31.89 -26.80 22.22
C ARG A 50 -30.84 -25.91 21.56
N LEU A 51 -30.92 -25.73 20.24
CA LEU A 51 -30.05 -24.81 19.49
C LEU A 51 -30.36 -23.33 19.81
N GLY A 52 -31.56 -23.05 20.33
CA GLY A 52 -32.06 -21.68 20.54
C GLY A 52 -32.48 -21.01 19.23
N HIS A 53 -33.00 -19.78 19.28
CA HIS A 53 -33.41 -19.05 18.06
C HIS A 53 -32.17 -18.62 17.24
N PRO A 54 -31.83 -19.28 16.12
CA PRO A 54 -30.62 -18.98 15.33
C PRO A 54 -30.62 -17.56 14.76
N GLN A 55 -31.82 -16.97 14.60
CA GLN A 55 -32.02 -15.61 14.13
C GLN A 55 -31.41 -14.56 15.08
N GLN A 56 -31.51 -14.76 16.39
CA GLN A 56 -31.00 -13.81 17.40
C GLN A 56 -29.47 -13.84 17.50
N LEU A 57 -28.86 -15.02 17.32
CA LEU A 57 -27.40 -15.13 17.25
C LEU A 57 -26.85 -14.38 16.03
N LYS A 58 -27.52 -14.50 14.89
CA LYS A 58 -27.17 -13.79 13.65
C LYS A 58 -27.28 -12.27 13.78
N GLU A 59 -28.30 -11.78 14.47
CA GLU A 59 -28.48 -10.34 14.71
C GLU A 59 -27.41 -9.79 15.67
N THR A 60 -27.16 -10.49 16.78
CA THR A 60 -26.20 -10.06 17.82
C THR A 60 -24.76 -10.11 17.31
N CYS A 61 -24.36 -11.20 16.64
CA CYS A 61 -23.01 -11.33 16.07
C CYS A 61 -22.85 -10.56 14.76
N GLY A 62 -23.93 -10.42 13.97
CA GLY A 62 -23.90 -9.75 12.67
C GLY A 62 -23.80 -8.22 12.75
N ASP A 63 -24.33 -7.59 13.80
CA ASP A 63 -24.22 -6.13 13.94
C ASP A 63 -22.96 -5.71 14.71
N ALA A 64 -22.54 -6.46 15.74
CA ALA A 64 -21.33 -6.16 16.49
C ALA A 64 -20.03 -6.36 15.68
N LEU A 65 -19.99 -7.35 14.77
CA LEU A 65 -18.74 -7.75 14.13
C LEU A 65 -18.38 -6.92 12.88
N TRP A 66 -19.36 -6.22 12.27
CA TRP A 66 -19.19 -5.71 10.90
C TRP A 66 -19.23 -4.18 10.75
N THR A 67 -19.96 -3.44 11.60
CA THR A 67 -20.00 -1.96 11.57
C THR A 67 -19.08 -1.31 12.60
N GLN A 68 -18.79 -2.00 13.70
CA GLN A 68 -18.02 -1.47 14.82
C GLN A 68 -16.53 -1.23 14.53
N PRO A 69 -15.75 -2.13 13.90
CA PRO A 69 -14.29 -1.97 13.90
C PRO A 69 -13.82 -0.73 13.12
N PHE A 70 -14.55 -0.30 12.08
CA PHE A 70 -14.19 0.91 11.33
C PHE A 70 -14.66 2.19 12.03
N GLU A 71 -15.87 2.19 12.60
CA GLU A 71 -16.37 3.35 13.34
C GLU A 71 -15.59 3.57 14.64
N ASP A 72 -15.22 2.48 15.31
CA ASP A 72 -14.38 2.50 16.50
C ASP A 72 -12.96 2.93 16.13
N ALA A 73 -12.35 2.41 15.06
CA ALA A 73 -11.03 2.87 14.62
C ALA A 73 -11.00 4.36 14.27
N VAL A 74 -12.04 4.89 13.60
CA VAL A 74 -12.13 6.32 13.27
C VAL A 74 -12.34 7.16 14.54
N ARG A 75 -13.16 6.68 15.46
CA ARG A 75 -13.43 7.35 16.75
C ARG A 75 -12.20 7.36 17.63
N ASP A 76 -11.48 6.25 17.74
CA ASP A 76 -10.23 6.11 18.47
C ASP A 76 -9.13 6.96 17.84
N SER A 77 -9.06 7.03 16.50
CA SER A 77 -8.13 7.91 15.80
C SER A 77 -8.40 9.39 16.09
N ALA A 78 -9.67 9.81 16.02
CA ALA A 78 -10.06 11.18 16.34
C ALA A 78 -9.81 11.52 17.82
N PHE A 79 -10.05 10.56 18.70
CA PHE A 79 -9.77 10.69 20.13
C PHE A 79 -8.26 10.80 20.40
N ALA A 80 -7.43 9.96 19.75
CA ALA A 80 -5.98 10.02 19.85
C ALA A 80 -5.43 11.37 19.36
N VAL A 81 -5.88 11.86 18.20
CA VAL A 81 -5.44 13.17 17.66
C VAL A 81 -5.86 14.31 18.58
N ARG A 82 -7.08 14.29 19.12
CA ARG A 82 -7.57 15.32 20.05
C ARG A 82 -6.82 15.27 21.39
N SER A 83 -6.49 14.08 21.88
CA SER A 83 -5.67 13.86 23.07
C SER A 83 -4.24 14.39 22.87
N MET A 84 -3.66 14.20 21.69
CA MET A 84 -2.34 14.73 21.35
C MET A 84 -2.28 16.26 21.39
N GLY A 85 -3.36 16.96 21.05
CA GLY A 85 -3.47 18.41 21.16
C GLY A 85 -3.67 18.92 22.59
N HIS A 86 -4.15 18.08 23.50
CA HIS A 86 -4.39 18.42 24.90
C HIS A 86 -3.16 18.16 25.80
N ALA A 87 -2.21 17.35 25.33
CA ALA A 87 -0.99 16.97 26.02
C ALA A 87 0.28 17.58 25.37
N GLY A 88 0.57 18.85 25.71
CA GLY A 88 1.92 19.44 25.77
C GLY A 88 2.75 19.61 24.48
N GLY A 89 3.70 20.55 24.52
CA GLY A 89 4.62 20.85 23.42
C GLY A 89 5.53 19.70 22.97
N LEU A 90 5.64 18.62 23.75
CA LEU A 90 6.44 17.44 23.42
C LEU A 90 5.88 16.67 22.21
N ASN A 91 4.56 16.53 22.09
CA ASN A 91 3.95 15.86 20.94
C ASN A 91 4.19 16.64 19.64
N LEU A 92 4.17 17.98 19.70
CA LEU A 92 4.49 18.81 18.54
C LEU A 92 5.93 18.56 18.07
N MET A 93 6.88 18.45 19.00
CA MET A 93 8.27 18.14 18.66
C MET A 93 8.44 16.75 18.05
N ALA A 94 7.73 15.74 18.56
CA ALA A 94 7.73 14.40 17.99
C ALA A 94 7.17 14.38 16.56
N VAL A 95 6.06 15.08 16.31
CA VAL A 95 5.47 15.22 14.97
C VAL A 95 6.41 15.96 14.02
N LEU A 96 7.03 17.05 14.48
CA LEU A 96 7.99 17.81 13.67
C LEU A 96 9.24 16.98 13.34
N ALA A 97 9.78 16.23 14.30
CA ALA A 97 10.91 15.35 14.07
C ALA A 97 10.59 14.24 13.06
N LEU A 98 9.41 13.62 13.18
CA LEU A 98 8.92 12.62 12.22
C LEU A 98 8.74 13.23 10.82
N ALA A 99 8.09 14.39 10.73
CA ALA A 99 7.89 15.10 9.46
C ALA A 99 9.24 15.44 8.80
N LEU A 100 10.20 15.95 9.57
CA LEU A 100 11.54 16.26 9.08
C LEU A 100 12.29 15.02 8.58
N GLY A 101 12.20 13.89 9.30
CA GLY A 101 12.82 12.63 8.87
C GLY A 101 12.25 12.10 7.55
N ILE A 102 10.92 12.16 7.39
CA ILE A 102 10.23 11.75 6.16
C ILE A 102 10.61 12.68 5.00
N CYS A 103 10.59 14.00 5.22
CA CYS A 103 10.95 14.99 4.20
C CYS A 103 12.42 14.87 3.78
N CYS A 104 13.34 14.70 4.72
CA CYS A 104 14.76 14.52 4.43
C CYS A 104 15.00 13.29 3.54
N SER A 105 14.42 12.15 3.92
CA SER A 105 14.53 10.90 3.14
C SER A 105 13.95 11.06 1.73
N THR A 106 12.80 11.75 1.62
CA THR A 106 12.15 12.03 0.33
C THR A 106 12.96 12.95 -0.56
N VAL A 107 13.57 14.01 0.01
CA VAL A 107 14.41 14.95 -0.74
C VAL A 107 15.68 14.28 -1.24
N VAL A 108 16.36 13.50 -0.39
CA VAL A 108 17.55 12.75 -0.81
C VAL A 108 17.20 11.81 -1.96
N PHE A 109 16.11 11.05 -1.83
CA PHE A 109 15.66 10.14 -2.89
C PHE A 109 15.24 10.90 -4.15
N SER A 110 14.56 12.04 -4.02
CA SER A 110 14.14 12.88 -5.16
C SER A 110 15.34 13.46 -5.90
N VAL A 111 16.34 13.96 -5.19
CA VAL A 111 17.59 14.49 -5.78
C VAL A 111 18.38 13.36 -6.44
N VAL A 112 18.51 12.20 -5.81
CA VAL A 112 19.19 11.05 -6.42
C VAL A 112 18.42 10.55 -7.65
N TYR A 113 17.09 10.44 -7.56
CA TYR A 113 16.27 9.96 -8.68
C TYR A 113 16.29 10.93 -9.86
N ASN A 114 16.15 12.23 -9.60
CA ASN A 114 16.17 13.27 -10.64
C ASN A 114 17.59 13.52 -11.16
N GLY A 115 18.60 13.47 -10.30
CA GLY A 115 19.99 13.74 -10.66
C GLY A 115 20.73 12.55 -11.28
N MET A 116 20.42 11.31 -10.88
CA MET A 116 21.11 10.11 -11.37
C MET A 116 20.25 9.21 -12.25
N LEU A 117 18.94 9.09 -11.99
CA LEU A 117 18.08 8.15 -12.72
C LEU A 117 17.36 8.78 -13.92
N HIS A 118 17.08 10.08 -13.88
CA HIS A 118 16.57 10.87 -15.01
C HIS A 118 17.37 12.17 -15.21
N PRO A 119 18.70 12.09 -15.44
CA PRO A 119 19.56 13.27 -15.37
C PRO A 119 19.14 14.37 -16.34
N PHE A 120 18.47 14.06 -17.45
CA PHE A 120 17.98 15.06 -18.40
C PHE A 120 16.82 14.49 -19.23
N PRO A 121 15.81 15.31 -19.60
CA PRO A 121 14.82 14.96 -20.61
C PRO A 121 15.46 15.01 -22.01
N TYR A 122 16.56 14.27 -22.23
CA TYR A 122 17.11 14.07 -23.57
C TYR A 122 16.16 13.12 -24.30
N ARG A 123 15.49 13.64 -25.34
CA ARG A 123 14.78 12.82 -26.32
C ARG A 123 15.77 11.78 -26.88
N ASN A 124 15.47 10.49 -26.69
CA ASN A 124 16.25 9.35 -27.20
C ASN A 124 17.57 9.11 -26.44
N ALA A 125 17.46 8.68 -25.17
CA ALA A 125 18.62 8.37 -24.33
C ALA A 125 19.55 7.30 -24.94
N GLU A 126 19.02 6.42 -25.79
CA GLU A 126 19.78 5.42 -26.55
C GLU A 126 20.76 6.00 -27.61
N ARG A 127 20.64 7.29 -27.95
CA ARG A 127 21.55 7.98 -28.91
C ARG A 127 22.61 8.85 -28.21
N LEU A 128 22.73 8.78 -26.89
CA LEU A 128 23.74 9.52 -26.13
C LEU A 128 25.11 8.83 -26.23
N PHE A 129 26.14 9.58 -26.63
CA PHE A 129 27.52 9.12 -26.68
C PHE A 129 28.44 10.09 -25.96
N ALA A 130 29.34 9.57 -25.13
CA ALA A 130 30.40 10.36 -24.51
C ALA A 130 31.57 10.51 -25.50
N ILE A 131 31.90 11.76 -25.86
CA ILE A 131 33.07 12.05 -26.68
C ILE A 131 34.30 11.95 -25.78
N ARG A 132 35.30 11.19 -26.22
CA ARG A 132 36.60 11.07 -25.56
C ARG A 132 37.67 11.53 -26.54
N VAL A 133 38.47 12.51 -26.16
CA VAL A 133 39.61 12.96 -26.96
C VAL A 133 40.86 12.24 -26.46
N ASP A 134 41.50 11.51 -27.38
CA ASP A 134 42.75 10.82 -27.14
C ASP A 134 43.89 11.66 -27.73
N ASP A 135 44.73 12.22 -26.86
CA ASP A 135 45.92 12.95 -27.29
C ASP A 135 47.06 11.96 -27.54
N LYS A 136 47.22 11.57 -28.81
CA LYS A 136 48.26 10.64 -29.27
C LYS A 136 49.69 11.14 -29.03
N ARG A 137 49.89 12.38 -28.59
CA ARG A 137 51.23 12.95 -28.28
C ARG A 137 51.66 12.69 -26.85
N VAL A 138 50.76 12.25 -25.97
CA VAL A 138 51.04 11.97 -24.57
C VAL A 138 51.05 10.45 -24.37
N ALA A 139 52.20 9.90 -23.97
CA ALA A 139 52.40 8.45 -23.84
C ALA A 139 51.77 7.84 -22.56
N SER A 140 51.26 8.66 -21.64
CA SER A 140 50.40 8.19 -20.56
C SER A 140 48.95 8.21 -21.02
N MET A 141 48.09 7.35 -20.47
CA MET A 141 46.63 7.33 -20.67
C MET A 141 45.98 8.68 -20.25
N GLY A 142 46.25 9.74 -21.01
CA GLY A 142 45.83 11.11 -20.77
C GLY A 142 44.47 11.35 -21.36
N PHE A 143 43.47 10.59 -20.93
CA PHE A 143 42.09 10.92 -21.26
C PHE A 143 41.73 12.25 -20.60
N ARG A 144 41.51 13.28 -21.41
CA ARG A 144 40.97 14.55 -20.91
C ARG A 144 39.45 14.43 -20.84
N TYR A 145 38.92 14.45 -19.63
CA TYR A 145 37.47 14.56 -19.38
C TYR A 145 36.99 16.01 -19.48
N GLU A 146 37.90 16.97 -19.42
CA GLU A 146 37.63 18.40 -19.50
C GLU A 146 37.84 18.91 -20.93
N PHE A 147 36.72 19.17 -21.61
CA PHE A 147 36.72 19.88 -22.89
C PHE A 147 36.80 21.38 -22.65
N ARG A 148 37.66 22.07 -23.40
CA ARG A 148 37.67 23.53 -23.38
C ARG A 148 36.46 24.05 -24.18
N LEU A 149 35.97 25.25 -23.82
CA LEU A 149 34.79 25.86 -24.45
C LEU A 149 34.94 26.07 -25.97
N ASP A 150 36.17 26.33 -26.44
CA ASP A 150 36.52 26.41 -27.85
C ASP A 150 36.41 25.06 -28.57
N GLU A 151 36.81 23.96 -27.92
CA GLU A 151 36.66 22.60 -28.45
C GLU A 151 35.16 22.23 -28.60
N ILE A 152 34.32 22.52 -27.59
CA ILE A 152 32.88 22.27 -27.64
C ILE A 152 32.21 23.04 -28.79
N THR A 153 32.55 24.33 -28.93
CA THR A 153 32.00 25.16 -30.00
C THR A 153 32.50 24.74 -31.38
N ALA A 154 33.73 24.22 -31.49
CA ALA A 154 34.25 23.63 -32.72
C ALA A 154 33.48 22.36 -33.10
N PHE A 155 33.23 21.45 -32.15
CA PHE A 155 32.40 20.25 -32.40
C PHE A 155 30.98 20.62 -32.86
N ARG A 156 30.38 21.67 -32.29
CA ARG A 156 29.05 22.13 -32.70
C ARG A 156 29.02 22.73 -34.10
N LYS A 157 30.09 23.41 -34.53
CA LYS A 157 30.17 24.07 -35.85
C LYS A 157 30.64 23.14 -36.97
N GLN A 158 31.50 22.16 -36.66
CA GLN A 158 32.14 21.29 -37.66
C GLN A 158 31.61 19.86 -37.65
N GLY A 159 31.00 19.41 -36.54
CA GLY A 159 30.44 18.07 -36.43
C GLY A 159 29.20 17.91 -37.31
N ARG A 160 29.27 16.98 -38.27
CA ARG A 160 28.11 16.57 -39.09
C ARG A 160 27.49 15.24 -38.65
N SER A 161 28.14 14.55 -37.71
CA SER A 161 27.76 13.21 -37.26
C SER A 161 26.87 13.22 -36.01
N PHE A 162 26.70 14.38 -35.36
CA PHE A 162 25.95 14.53 -34.11
C PHE A 162 24.83 15.56 -34.31
N ASP A 163 23.65 15.28 -33.76
CA ASP A 163 22.49 16.19 -33.79
C ASP A 163 22.73 17.45 -32.92
N ASP A 164 23.29 17.27 -31.73
CA ASP A 164 23.68 18.35 -30.82
C ASP A 164 24.82 17.90 -29.89
N VAL A 165 25.56 18.87 -29.33
CA VAL A 165 26.69 18.62 -28.41
C VAL A 165 26.51 19.51 -27.18
N VAL A 166 26.46 18.88 -26.01
CA VAL A 166 26.34 19.55 -24.71
C VAL A 166 27.60 19.27 -23.90
N GLY A 167 28.23 20.33 -23.40
CA GLY A 167 29.28 20.22 -22.39
C GLY A 167 28.67 20.22 -20.99
N TYR A 168 29.03 19.24 -20.17
CA TYR A 168 28.75 19.24 -18.74
C TYR A 168 30.06 19.54 -18.02
N GLY A 169 30.05 20.50 -17.10
CA GLY A 169 31.20 20.95 -16.32
C GLY A 169 31.06 20.55 -14.85
#